data_AF-Q2YI51-F1
#
_entry.id   AF-Q2YI51-F1
#
_cell.length_a   1.000
_cell.length_b   1.000
_cell.length_c   1.000
_cell.angle_alpha   90.00
_cell.angle_beta   90.00
_cell.angle_gamma   90.00
#
_symmetry.space_group_name_H-M   'P 1'
#
loop_
_entity.id
_entity.type
_entity.pdbx_description
1 polymer ?
#
loop_
_entity_poly.entity_id
_entity_poly.type
_entity_poly.pdbx_seq_one_letter_code
_entity_poly.pdbx_strand_id
1 'polypeptide(L)'
;IKQKGVWESFPAFSPDGRTLYFTAAREVQIPGELQQSQYNLLKVSFDPETGTIGPDVETVVDAASMGKSLTFPKPSFDGKYLMYTLCDYGTFSIWHHESDLWLLDLETGETRPLDEVNSPDTDSYHNWSSNSRWFVFSSRRDDGAYTRPYIAHFDENGVAGKPFMLPQRDPVNYYRKLYRSYNVPEFVTGPVPLDRIRAQKLIDAPERVPFGFRWSD
;
A
#
# COMPACT_ATOMS: atom_id res chain seq x y z
N ILE A 1 -14.21 -10.06 1.47
CA ILE A 1 -15.66 -10.19 1.78
C ILE A 1 -16.40 -10.43 0.47
N LYS A 2 -16.01 -11.51 -0.22
CA LYS A 2 -16.09 -11.57 -1.68
C LYS A 2 -17.53 -11.49 -2.20
N GLN A 3 -17.90 -10.33 -2.74
CA GLN A 3 -19.20 -10.09 -3.37
C GLN A 3 -19.10 -10.26 -4.88
N LYS A 4 -20.18 -10.74 -5.49
CA LYS A 4 -20.28 -10.83 -6.96
C LYS A 4 -20.30 -9.41 -7.54
N GLY A 5 -19.51 -9.15 -8.58
CA GLY A 5 -19.45 -7.83 -9.21
C GLY A 5 -18.61 -6.80 -8.42
N VAL A 6 -17.81 -7.26 -7.45
CA VAL A 6 -16.90 -6.42 -6.67
C VAL A 6 -15.49 -6.99 -6.77
N TRP A 7 -14.53 -6.14 -7.08
CA TRP A 7 -13.11 -6.45 -7.00
C TRP A 7 -12.57 -6.00 -5.66
N GLU A 8 -11.83 -6.88 -4.98
CA GLU A 8 -11.18 -6.61 -3.69
C GLU A 8 -9.66 -6.72 -3.88
N SER A 9 -8.89 -5.78 -3.32
CA SER A 9 -7.42 -5.77 -3.43
C SER A 9 -6.76 -5.13 -2.20
N PHE A 10 -5.43 -5.25 -2.13
CA PHE A 10 -4.56 -4.57 -1.16
C PHE A 10 -4.98 -4.75 0.32
N PRO A 11 -5.09 -6.00 0.82
CA PRO A 11 -5.35 -6.24 2.23
C PRO A 11 -4.17 -5.79 3.11
N ALA A 12 -4.47 -5.18 4.25
CA ALA A 12 -3.50 -4.85 5.29
C ALA A 12 -4.15 -4.94 6.69
N PHE A 13 -3.46 -5.58 7.63
CA PHE A 13 -3.93 -5.65 9.00
C PHE A 13 -3.56 -4.40 9.80
N SER A 14 -4.40 -4.03 10.76
CA SER A 14 -4.00 -3.14 11.85
C SER A 14 -2.85 -3.76 12.65
N PRO A 15 -2.07 -2.96 13.41
CA PRO A 15 -0.91 -3.47 14.16
C PRO A 15 -1.24 -4.53 15.20
N ASP A 16 -2.43 -4.45 15.80
CA ASP A 16 -2.94 -5.44 16.75
C ASP A 16 -3.56 -6.68 16.07
N GLY A 17 -3.62 -6.68 14.74
CA GLY A 17 -4.22 -7.74 13.93
C GLY A 17 -5.75 -7.80 14.00
N ARG A 18 -6.44 -6.86 14.65
CA ARG A 18 -7.89 -6.95 14.89
C ARG A 18 -8.78 -6.33 13.82
N THR A 19 -8.17 -5.59 12.89
CA THR A 19 -8.87 -4.95 11.77
C THR A 19 -8.16 -5.33 10.48
N LEU A 20 -8.93 -5.73 9.47
CA LEU A 20 -8.44 -5.91 8.12
C LEU A 20 -8.92 -4.74 7.26
N TYR A 21 -7.98 -3.89 6.86
CA TYR A 21 -8.19 -2.88 5.82
C TYR A 21 -8.01 -3.51 4.45
N PHE A 22 -8.81 -3.08 3.49
CA PHE A 22 -8.68 -3.50 2.10
C PHE A 22 -9.35 -2.49 1.18
N THR A 23 -9.11 -2.63 -0.11
CA THR A 23 -9.74 -1.79 -1.13
C THR A 23 -10.78 -2.57 -1.89
N ALA A 24 -11.88 -1.91 -2.27
CA ALA A 24 -12.87 -2.52 -3.14
C ALA A 24 -13.42 -1.55 -4.17
N ALA A 25 -13.71 -2.07 -5.36
CA ALA A 25 -14.34 -1.35 -6.45
C ALA A 25 -15.44 -2.19 -7.08
N ARG A 26 -16.42 -1.53 -7.70
CA ARG A 26 -17.35 -2.20 -8.60
C ARG A 26 -16.56 -2.79 -9.79
N GLU A 27 -16.91 -4.01 -10.18
CA GLU A 27 -16.39 -4.63 -11.40
C GLU A 27 -16.81 -3.85 -12.65
N VAL A 28 -15.85 -3.57 -13.52
CA VAL A 28 -16.02 -2.84 -14.79
C VAL A 28 -15.47 -3.67 -15.95
N GLN A 29 -15.88 -3.36 -17.18
CA GLN A 29 -15.40 -4.08 -18.37
C GLN A 29 -14.01 -3.57 -18.79
N ILE A 30 -12.96 -4.34 -18.51
CA ILE A 30 -11.59 -4.02 -18.91
C ILE A 30 -11.32 -4.54 -20.35
N PRO A 31 -10.63 -3.76 -21.21
CA PRO A 31 -9.98 -2.48 -20.92
C PRO A 31 -10.88 -1.25 -21.10
N GLY A 32 -12.08 -1.37 -21.68
CA GLY A 32 -12.89 -0.23 -22.12
C GLY A 32 -13.35 0.74 -21.02
N GLU A 33 -13.50 0.25 -19.79
CA GLU A 33 -14.01 1.00 -18.65
C GLU A 33 -12.97 1.17 -17.54
N LEU A 34 -11.67 0.97 -17.82
CA LEU A 34 -10.62 1.03 -16.81
C LEU A 34 -10.63 2.34 -15.99
N GLN A 35 -10.96 3.47 -16.63
CA GLN A 35 -11.06 4.78 -15.97
C GLN A 35 -12.21 4.88 -14.96
N GLN A 36 -13.18 3.98 -15.03
CA GLN A 36 -14.30 3.90 -14.08
C GLN A 36 -13.98 2.96 -12.90
N SER A 37 -12.81 2.31 -12.92
CA SER A 37 -12.35 1.45 -11.84
C SER A 37 -11.85 2.30 -10.68
N GLN A 38 -12.72 2.56 -9.70
CA GLN A 38 -12.45 3.45 -8.58
C GLN A 38 -12.58 2.67 -7.27
N TYR A 39 -11.44 2.50 -6.60
CA TYR A 39 -11.35 1.71 -5.37
C TYR A 39 -11.53 2.58 -4.14
N ASN A 40 -12.45 2.19 -3.26
CA ASN A 40 -12.64 2.77 -1.93
C ASN A 40 -11.77 2.05 -0.90
N LEU A 41 -11.51 2.69 0.24
CA LEU A 41 -10.93 2.03 1.42
C LEU A 41 -12.05 1.52 2.31
N LEU A 42 -11.96 0.26 2.70
CA LEU A 42 -12.89 -0.40 3.60
C LEU A 42 -12.13 -1.08 4.74
N LYS A 43 -12.85 -1.36 5.83
CA LYS A 43 -12.35 -2.18 6.93
C LYS A 43 -13.40 -3.19 7.38
N VAL A 44 -12.92 -4.27 7.97
CA VAL A 44 -13.73 -5.29 8.65
C VAL A 44 -12.99 -5.77 9.90
N SER A 45 -13.70 -6.16 10.94
CA SER A 45 -13.08 -6.78 12.11
C SER A 45 -12.50 -8.15 11.78
N PHE A 46 -11.38 -8.50 12.40
CA PHE A 46 -10.74 -9.80 12.29
C PHE A 46 -10.34 -10.31 13.68
N ASP A 47 -10.59 -11.59 13.94
CA ASP A 47 -10.08 -12.27 15.13
C ASP A 47 -8.83 -13.07 14.76
N PRO A 48 -7.62 -12.65 15.18
CA PRO A 48 -6.39 -13.37 14.87
C PRO A 48 -6.25 -14.71 15.58
N GLU A 49 -6.98 -14.95 16.68
CA GLU A 49 -6.92 -16.22 17.42
C GLU A 49 -7.72 -17.31 16.69
N THR A 50 -8.87 -16.95 16.11
CA THR A 50 -9.76 -17.90 15.45
C THR A 50 -9.67 -17.85 13.92
N GLY A 51 -9.05 -16.81 13.36
CA GLY A 51 -9.03 -16.53 11.92
C GLY A 51 -10.40 -16.11 11.38
N THR A 52 -11.24 -15.51 12.22
CA THR A 52 -12.62 -15.15 11.89
C THR A 52 -12.72 -13.73 11.35
N ILE A 53 -13.42 -13.54 10.23
CA ILE A 53 -13.78 -12.23 9.70
C ILE A 53 -15.19 -11.87 10.18
N GLY A 54 -15.37 -10.66 10.70
CA GLY A 54 -16.67 -10.16 11.15
C GLY A 54 -17.66 -9.89 10.00
N PRO A 55 -18.95 -9.72 10.33
CA PRO A 55 -20.00 -9.58 9.33
C PRO A 55 -20.07 -8.17 8.71
N ASP A 56 -19.65 -7.15 9.44
CA ASP A 56 -19.87 -5.75 9.08
C ASP A 56 -18.66 -5.15 8.37
N VAL A 57 -18.87 -4.74 7.12
CA VAL A 57 -17.88 -4.02 6.33
C VAL A 57 -18.20 -2.53 6.35
N GLU A 58 -17.22 -1.73 6.75
CA GLU A 58 -17.35 -0.28 6.83
C GLU A 58 -16.49 0.38 5.75
N THR A 59 -17.05 1.37 5.03
CA THR A 59 -16.27 2.25 4.16
C THR A 59 -15.58 3.32 5.00
N VAL A 60 -14.25 3.37 4.91
CA VAL A 60 -13.41 4.33 5.63
C VAL A 60 -13.14 5.57 4.77
N VAL A 61 -12.86 5.38 3.47
CA VAL A 61 -12.66 6.47 2.50
C VAL A 61 -13.40 6.14 1.22
N ASP A 62 -14.36 6.99 0.84
CA ASP A 62 -15.12 6.90 -0.40
C ASP A 62 -14.44 7.68 -1.53
N ALA A 63 -13.33 7.13 -2.04
CA ALA A 63 -12.56 7.73 -3.13
C ALA A 63 -13.37 7.86 -4.44
N ALA A 64 -14.27 6.91 -4.71
CA ALA A 64 -15.12 6.92 -5.90
C ALA A 64 -16.04 8.15 -5.92
N SER A 65 -16.58 8.58 -4.78
CA SER A 65 -17.38 9.82 -4.69
C SER A 65 -16.60 11.08 -5.09
N MET A 66 -15.27 11.05 -4.99
CA MET A 66 -14.36 12.12 -5.40
C MET A 66 -13.87 11.96 -6.84
N GLY A 67 -14.31 10.93 -7.56
CA GLY A 67 -13.79 10.58 -8.89
C GLY A 67 -12.35 10.06 -8.84
N LYS A 68 -11.94 9.41 -7.73
CA LYS A 68 -10.58 8.92 -7.49
C LYS A 68 -10.57 7.43 -7.18
N SER A 69 -9.38 6.85 -7.14
CA SER A 69 -9.10 5.47 -6.73
C SER A 69 -8.01 5.44 -5.67
N LEU A 70 -8.17 4.55 -4.69
CA LEU A 70 -7.26 4.38 -3.57
C LEU A 70 -6.51 3.05 -3.68
N THR A 71 -5.20 3.09 -3.44
CA THR A 71 -4.32 1.91 -3.45
C THR A 71 -3.43 1.88 -2.21
N PHE A 72 -2.96 0.67 -1.85
CA PHE A 72 -1.99 0.43 -0.77
C PHE A 72 -2.33 1.08 0.58
N PRO A 73 -3.49 0.77 1.21
CA PRO A 73 -3.75 1.22 2.57
C PRO A 73 -2.79 0.53 3.55
N LYS A 74 -1.86 1.28 4.13
CA LYS A 74 -0.82 0.79 5.02
C LYS A 74 -0.95 1.48 6.38
N PRO A 75 -1.56 0.81 7.38
CA PRO A 75 -1.57 1.29 8.76
C PRO A 75 -0.15 1.46 9.29
N SER A 76 0.08 2.52 10.08
CA SER A 76 1.30 2.69 10.87
C SER A 76 1.34 1.65 11.99
N PHE A 77 2.53 1.18 12.37
CA PHE A 77 2.71 0.16 13.41
C PHE A 77 2.35 0.64 14.83
N ASP A 78 2.15 1.94 15.03
CA ASP A 78 1.66 2.53 16.28
C ASP A 78 0.13 2.70 16.30
N GLY A 79 -0.55 2.36 15.21
CA GLY A 79 -2.02 2.34 15.10
C GLY A 79 -2.68 3.71 15.01
N LYS A 80 -1.89 4.78 14.86
CA LYS A 80 -2.40 6.17 14.81
C LYS A 80 -2.84 6.62 13.43
N TYR A 81 -2.15 6.13 12.39
CA TYR A 81 -2.35 6.61 11.04
C TYR A 81 -2.49 5.46 10.05
N LEU A 82 -3.06 5.77 8.88
CA LEU A 82 -3.04 4.90 7.71
C LEU A 82 -2.63 5.73 6.51
N MET A 83 -1.51 5.35 5.89
CA MET A 83 -1.05 5.99 4.65
C MET A 83 -1.60 5.21 3.46
N TYR A 84 -2.01 5.91 2.40
CA TYR A 84 -2.47 5.30 1.16
C TYR A 84 -2.05 6.14 -0.05
N THR A 85 -2.17 5.61 -1.26
CA THR A 85 -1.95 6.36 -2.50
C THR A 85 -3.29 6.64 -3.18
N LEU A 86 -3.51 7.89 -3.56
CA LEU A 86 -4.69 8.32 -4.32
C LEU A 86 -4.29 8.63 -5.77
N CYS A 87 -5.06 8.13 -6.74
CA CYS A 87 -4.89 8.42 -8.17
C CYS A 87 -6.27 8.55 -8.84
N ASP A 88 -6.33 8.88 -10.13
CA ASP A 88 -7.63 9.06 -10.80
C ASP A 88 -8.45 7.76 -10.92
N TYR A 89 -7.78 6.64 -11.22
CA TYR A 89 -8.44 5.35 -11.42
C TYR A 89 -7.48 4.17 -11.28
N GLY A 90 -8.05 2.97 -11.27
CA GLY A 90 -7.33 1.70 -11.32
C GLY A 90 -6.52 1.40 -10.07
N THR A 91 -5.57 0.48 -10.23
CA THR A 91 -4.75 -0.08 -9.14
C THR A 91 -3.25 0.09 -9.35
N PHE A 92 -2.85 0.68 -10.48
CA PHE A 92 -1.47 0.84 -10.91
C PHE A 92 -1.02 2.30 -10.76
N SER A 93 -1.17 2.86 -9.56
CA SER A 93 -0.87 4.27 -9.25
C SER A 93 0.53 4.70 -9.68
N ILE A 94 1.51 3.79 -9.79
CA ILE A 94 2.86 4.10 -10.29
C ILE A 94 2.92 4.57 -11.76
N TRP A 95 1.83 4.50 -12.51
CA TRP A 95 1.72 5.01 -13.89
C TRP A 95 0.89 6.30 -13.99
N HIS A 96 0.43 6.81 -12.86
CA HIS A 96 -0.37 8.02 -12.74
C HIS A 96 0.55 9.16 -12.26
N HIS A 97 0.79 10.14 -13.10
CA HIS A 97 1.62 11.30 -12.75
C HIS A 97 1.01 12.12 -11.62
N GLU A 98 -0.32 12.05 -11.46
CA GLU A 98 -1.08 12.70 -10.39
C GLU A 98 -1.19 11.86 -9.11
N SER A 99 -0.49 10.72 -9.01
CA SER A 99 -0.60 9.88 -7.83
C SER A 99 0.14 10.47 -6.64
N ASP A 100 -0.60 10.67 -5.55
CA ASP A 100 -0.08 11.27 -4.33
C ASP A 100 -0.22 10.33 -3.14
N LEU A 101 0.71 10.45 -2.19
CA LEU A 101 0.55 9.86 -0.86
C LEU A 101 -0.40 10.71 -0.02
N TRP A 102 -1.30 10.03 0.69
CA TRP A 102 -2.28 10.60 1.60
C TRP A 102 -2.19 9.93 2.96
N LEU A 103 -2.62 10.65 3.99
CA LEU A 103 -2.59 10.23 5.37
C LEU A 103 -4.00 10.35 5.96
N LEU A 104 -4.52 9.23 6.45
CA LEU A 104 -5.70 9.14 7.29
C LEU A 104 -5.26 9.09 8.76
N ASP A 105 -5.80 9.99 9.58
CA ASP A 105 -5.74 9.90 11.03
C ASP A 105 -6.84 8.95 11.52
N LEU A 106 -6.45 7.86 12.20
CA LEU A 106 -7.37 6.79 12.59
C LEU A 106 -8.22 7.13 13.82
N GLU A 107 -7.85 8.16 14.58
CA GLU A 107 -8.62 8.63 15.74
C GLU A 107 -9.75 9.56 15.29
N THR A 108 -9.43 10.51 14.41
CA THR A 108 -10.36 11.55 13.96
C THR A 108 -11.13 11.17 12.70
N GLY A 109 -10.57 10.29 11.87
CA GLY A 109 -11.09 9.96 10.54
C GLY A 109 -10.75 11.01 9.48
N GLU A 110 -9.98 12.05 9.81
CA GLU A 110 -9.58 13.08 8.86
C GLU A 110 -8.49 12.59 7.91
N THR A 111 -8.58 12.99 6.64
CA THR A 111 -7.58 12.66 5.63
C THR A 111 -6.98 13.90 4.99
N ARG A 112 -5.69 13.84 4.65
CA ARG A 112 -4.97 14.92 3.97
C ARG A 112 -3.92 14.38 2.99
N PRO A 113 -3.57 15.13 1.93
CA PRO A 113 -2.37 14.84 1.15
C PRO A 113 -1.12 15.04 2.03
N LEU A 114 -0.08 14.26 1.77
CA LEU A 114 1.25 14.45 2.35
C LEU A 114 2.08 15.43 1.48
N ASP A 115 1.64 16.68 1.41
CA ASP A 115 2.27 17.75 0.62
C ASP A 115 3.75 17.96 0.98
N GLU A 116 4.15 17.58 2.19
CA GLU A 116 5.54 17.67 2.64
C GLU A 116 6.49 16.73 1.87
N VAL A 117 5.95 15.65 1.27
CA VAL A 117 6.75 14.63 0.59
C VAL A 117 6.39 14.43 -0.88
N ASN A 118 5.14 14.67 -1.25
CA ASN A 118 4.67 14.50 -2.62
C ASN A 118 5.46 15.40 -3.59
N SER A 119 5.57 14.93 -4.82
CA SER A 119 6.27 15.59 -5.91
C SER A 119 5.29 15.97 -7.01
N PRO A 120 5.70 16.79 -7.99
CA PRO A 120 4.88 17.06 -9.18
C PRO A 120 4.69 15.85 -10.13
N ASP A 121 5.12 14.66 -9.72
CA ASP A 121 5.07 13.42 -10.47
C ASP A 121 4.63 12.31 -9.50
N THR A 122 4.64 11.06 -9.96
CA THR A 122 4.15 9.89 -9.24
C THR A 122 4.91 9.59 -7.94
N ASP A 123 4.18 9.53 -6.83
CA ASP A 123 4.60 8.95 -5.55
C ASP A 123 3.64 7.84 -5.08
N SER A 124 4.16 6.65 -4.80
CA SER A 124 3.38 5.44 -4.50
C SER A 124 4.20 4.37 -3.77
N TYR A 125 3.63 3.18 -3.57
CA TYR A 125 4.29 2.01 -2.99
C TYR A 125 5.04 2.31 -1.68
N HIS A 126 4.35 2.95 -0.74
CA HIS A 126 4.91 3.29 0.57
C HIS A 126 4.84 2.11 1.55
N ASN A 127 5.74 2.12 2.52
CA ASN A 127 5.59 1.32 3.75
C ASN A 127 6.29 1.99 4.94
N TRP A 128 5.83 1.64 6.14
CA TRP A 128 6.31 2.13 7.42
C TRP A 128 7.49 1.32 7.93
N SER A 129 8.38 2.01 8.63
CA SER A 129 9.32 1.36 9.56
C SER A 129 8.58 0.85 10.80
N SER A 130 9.14 -0.15 11.48
CA SER A 130 8.51 -0.80 12.64
C SER A 130 8.22 0.12 13.83
N ASN A 131 8.85 1.30 13.90
CA ASN A 131 8.61 2.29 14.94
C ASN A 131 7.68 3.43 14.51
N SER A 132 7.14 3.39 13.28
CA SER A 132 6.23 4.41 12.74
C SER A 132 6.82 5.83 12.66
N ARG A 133 8.15 5.97 12.70
CA ARG A 133 8.85 7.27 12.61
C ARG A 133 9.60 7.48 11.30
N TRP A 134 9.60 6.48 10.44
CA TRP A 134 10.11 6.57 9.08
C TRP A 134 9.19 5.82 8.13
N PHE A 135 9.13 6.28 6.89
CA PHE A 135 8.51 5.55 5.79
C PHE A 135 9.37 5.67 4.53
N VAL A 136 9.31 4.62 3.72
CA VAL A 136 9.95 4.54 2.41
C VAL A 136 8.85 4.48 1.36
N PHE A 137 9.07 5.06 0.19
CA PHE A 137 8.11 5.05 -0.91
C PHE A 137 8.83 5.11 -2.25
N SER A 138 8.17 4.68 -3.32
CA SER A 138 8.67 4.78 -4.68
C SER A 138 8.27 6.11 -5.30
N SER A 139 9.22 6.80 -5.94
CA SER A 139 8.97 8.07 -6.62
C SER A 139 9.56 8.10 -8.02
N ARG A 140 8.88 8.77 -8.95
CA ARG A 140 9.41 9.11 -10.29
C ARG A 140 9.95 10.53 -10.41
N ARG A 141 9.99 11.29 -9.31
CA ARG A 141 10.27 12.74 -9.27
C ARG A 141 11.52 13.26 -9.98
N ASP A 142 12.47 12.40 -10.33
CA ASP A 142 13.73 12.82 -10.91
C ASP A 142 13.71 12.86 -12.44
N ASP A 143 13.35 11.75 -13.08
CA ASP A 143 13.40 11.59 -14.54
C ASP A 143 12.07 11.13 -15.16
N GLY A 144 11.04 10.89 -14.35
CA GLY A 144 9.73 10.40 -14.79
C GLY A 144 9.71 8.95 -15.27
N ALA A 145 10.87 8.34 -15.53
CA ALA A 145 10.98 7.04 -16.20
C ALA A 145 11.17 5.89 -15.22
N TYR A 146 12.05 6.07 -14.23
CA TYR A 146 12.38 5.04 -13.24
C TYR A 146 11.92 5.42 -11.86
N THR A 147 11.42 4.42 -11.13
CA THR A 147 11.05 4.59 -9.73
C THR A 147 12.27 4.40 -8.86
N ARG A 148 12.50 5.36 -7.96
CA ARG A 148 13.58 5.32 -6.97
C ARG A 148 12.99 5.34 -5.57
N PRO A 149 13.62 4.66 -4.60
CA PRO A 149 13.15 4.68 -3.23
C PRO A 149 13.52 6.01 -2.57
N TYR A 150 12.52 6.70 -2.05
CA TYR A 150 12.67 7.87 -1.19
C TYR A 150 12.27 7.52 0.23
N ILE A 151 12.91 8.16 1.20
CA ILE A 151 12.67 7.95 2.62
C ILE A 151 12.43 9.30 3.30
N ALA A 152 11.50 9.33 4.24
CA ALA A 152 11.18 10.50 5.05
C ALA A 152 10.96 10.10 6.51
N HIS A 153 11.34 11.01 7.40
CA HIS A 153 10.96 10.93 8.81
C HIS A 153 9.51 11.34 8.97
N PHE A 154 8.80 10.74 9.91
CA PHE A 154 7.43 11.05 10.27
C PHE A 154 7.37 11.27 11.78
N ASP A 155 6.93 12.44 12.21
CA ASP A 155 6.93 12.79 13.63
C ASP A 155 5.67 12.30 14.37
N GLU A 156 5.63 12.55 15.68
CA GLU A 156 4.52 12.08 16.53
C GLU A 156 3.23 12.87 16.35
N ASN A 157 3.29 14.04 15.71
CA ASN A 157 2.17 14.94 15.46
C ASN A 157 1.56 14.71 14.07
N GLY A 158 2.05 13.71 13.34
CA GLY A 158 1.55 13.38 12.02
C GLY A 158 2.16 14.22 10.89
N VAL A 159 3.32 14.84 11.10
CA VAL A 159 4.01 15.68 10.11
C VAL A 159 5.22 14.95 9.54
N ALA A 160 5.30 14.91 8.21
CA ALA A 160 6.44 14.33 7.52
C ALA A 160 7.56 15.37 7.32
N GLY A 161 8.81 14.93 7.46
CA GLY A 161 9.98 15.71 7.08
C GLY A 161 10.25 15.64 5.58
N LYS A 162 11.16 16.50 5.11
CA LYS A 162 11.59 16.51 3.70
C LYS A 162 12.12 15.12 3.29
N PRO A 163 11.61 14.53 2.19
CA PRO A 163 12.08 13.25 1.72
C PRO A 163 13.44 13.36 1.04
N PHE A 164 14.23 12.30 1.10
CA PHE A 164 15.47 12.16 0.33
C PHE A 164 15.58 10.76 -0.27
N MET A 165 16.25 10.65 -1.41
CA MET A 165 16.49 9.36 -2.05
C MET A 165 17.33 8.47 -1.12
N LEU A 166 16.95 7.19 -0.99
CA LEU A 166 17.64 6.23 -0.15
C LEU A 166 19.12 6.15 -0.55
N PRO A 167 20.07 6.47 0.35
CA PRO A 167 21.48 6.42 0.00
C PRO A 167 21.94 5.00 -0.32
N GLN A 168 22.66 4.84 -1.43
CA GLN A 168 23.29 3.59 -1.83
C GLN A 168 24.81 3.71 -1.75
N ARG A 169 25.49 2.58 -1.51
CA ARG A 169 26.96 2.52 -1.48
C ARG A 169 27.60 2.93 -2.81
N ASP A 170 26.95 2.61 -3.94
CA ASP A 170 27.37 3.00 -5.29
C ASP A 170 26.17 3.57 -6.08
N PRO A 171 25.80 4.84 -5.83
CA PRO A 171 24.59 5.42 -6.42
C PRO A 171 24.70 5.60 -7.94
N VAL A 172 25.91 5.77 -8.48
CA VAL A 172 26.12 5.88 -9.92
C VAL A 172 25.79 4.56 -10.60
N ASN A 173 26.21 3.43 -10.03
CA ASN A 173 25.85 2.15 -10.56
C ASN A 173 24.34 1.88 -10.41
N TYR A 174 23.82 1.99 -9.19
CA TYR A 174 22.46 1.52 -8.88
C TYR A 174 21.35 2.43 -9.44
N TYR A 175 21.53 3.76 -9.46
CA TYR A 175 20.47 4.69 -9.88
C TYR A 175 20.65 5.27 -11.27
N ARG A 176 21.86 5.24 -11.83
CA ARG A 176 22.14 5.81 -13.15
C ARG A 176 22.49 4.78 -14.22
N LYS A 177 23.22 3.70 -13.89
CA LYS A 177 23.66 2.71 -14.88
C LYS A 177 22.72 1.51 -14.98
N LEU A 178 22.07 1.11 -13.89
CA LEU A 178 21.08 0.04 -13.93
C LEU A 178 19.73 0.57 -14.40
N TYR A 179 19.16 -0.09 -15.41
CA TYR A 179 17.79 0.15 -15.88
C TYR A 179 16.78 -0.61 -15.00
N ARG A 180 16.76 -0.31 -13.70
CA ARG A 180 15.91 -0.97 -12.70
C ARG A 180 14.95 0.04 -12.08
N SER A 181 13.69 -0.35 -11.97
CA SER A 181 12.67 0.36 -11.19
C SER A 181 12.53 -0.31 -9.82
N TYR A 182 12.58 0.47 -8.76
CA TYR A 182 12.45 0.01 -7.38
C TYR A 182 11.00 0.21 -6.92
N ASN A 183 10.17 -0.80 -7.19
CA ASN A 183 8.76 -0.82 -6.79
C ASN A 183 8.57 -1.63 -5.51
N VAL A 184 7.58 -1.26 -4.71
CA VAL A 184 7.21 -1.94 -3.45
C VAL A 184 8.40 -2.08 -2.48
N PRO A 185 9.08 -0.97 -2.11
CA PRO A 185 10.07 -0.99 -1.06
C PRO A 185 9.46 -1.42 0.28
N GLU A 186 10.20 -2.23 1.03
CA GLU A 186 9.79 -2.79 2.31
C GLU A 186 10.94 -2.66 3.32
N PHE A 187 10.61 -2.34 4.58
CA PHE A 187 11.58 -2.38 5.67
C PHE A 187 11.76 -3.82 6.16
N VAL A 188 13.01 -4.17 6.48
CA VAL A 188 13.36 -5.43 7.12
C VAL A 188 14.19 -5.15 8.37
N THR A 189 13.93 -5.87 9.45
CA THR A 189 14.66 -5.74 10.72
C THR A 189 15.98 -6.51 10.75
N GLY A 190 16.25 -7.29 9.70
CA GLY A 190 17.49 -8.04 9.54
C GLY A 190 17.58 -8.69 8.17
N PRO A 191 18.69 -9.40 7.91
CA PRO A 191 18.85 -10.19 6.70
C PRO A 191 17.70 -11.19 6.54
N VAL A 192 17.20 -11.34 5.32
CA VAL A 192 16.18 -12.35 4.99
C VAL A 192 16.89 -13.58 4.41
N PRO A 193 17.15 -14.63 5.20
CA PRO A 193 17.78 -15.86 4.71
C PRO A 193 16.78 -16.64 3.87
N LEU A 194 16.72 -16.36 2.56
CA LEU A 194 15.85 -17.04 1.62
C LEU A 194 16.66 -17.84 0.61
N ASP A 195 16.56 -19.17 0.68
CA ASP A 195 16.98 -20.04 -0.43
C ASP A 195 15.93 -19.95 -1.54
N ARG A 196 16.22 -19.10 -2.53
CA ARG A 196 15.32 -18.82 -3.66
C ARG A 196 14.97 -20.06 -4.47
N ILE A 197 15.92 -20.99 -4.64
CA ILE A 197 15.72 -22.21 -5.45
C ILE A 197 14.80 -23.16 -4.69
N ARG A 198 15.04 -23.34 -3.39
CA ARG A 198 14.15 -24.16 -2.55
C ARG A 198 12.75 -23.56 -2.47
N ALA A 199 12.64 -22.25 -2.26
CA ALA A 199 11.35 -21.56 -2.20
C ALA A 199 10.55 -21.75 -3.50
N GLN A 200 11.19 -21.56 -4.66
CA GLN A 200 10.56 -21.79 -5.96
C GLN A 200 10.05 -23.24 -6.11
N LYS A 201 10.89 -24.24 -5.78
CA LYS A 201 10.49 -25.65 -5.85
C LYS A 201 9.27 -25.97 -4.98
N LEU A 202 9.17 -25.37 -3.80
CA LEU A 202 8.03 -25.56 -2.89
C LEU A 202 6.75 -24.88 -3.40
N ILE A 203 6.88 -23.68 -3.99
CA ILE A 203 5.75 -22.93 -4.57
C ILE A 203 5.20 -23.67 -5.81
N ASP A 204 6.10 -24.18 -6.65
CA ASP A 204 5.76 -24.85 -7.91
C ASP A 204 5.37 -26.33 -7.70
N ALA A 205 5.64 -26.91 -6.53
CA ALA A 205 5.26 -28.28 -6.20
C ALA A 205 3.74 -28.46 -6.34
N PRO A 206 3.23 -29.66 -6.69
CA PRO A 206 1.79 -29.90 -6.79
C PRO A 206 1.10 -29.97 -5.41
N GLU A 207 1.86 -30.23 -4.35
CA GLU A 207 1.37 -30.31 -2.99
C GLU A 207 0.85 -28.94 -2.53
N ARG A 208 -0.35 -28.92 -1.96
CA ARG A 208 -0.96 -27.72 -1.38
C ARG A 208 -1.20 -27.97 0.09
N VAL A 209 -0.70 -27.08 0.94
CA VAL A 209 -1.10 -27.05 2.34
C VAL A 209 -2.48 -26.38 2.38
N PRO A 210 -3.55 -27.07 2.81
CA PRO A 210 -4.84 -26.44 2.96
C PRO A 210 -4.73 -25.31 3.98
N PHE A 211 -5.12 -24.11 3.58
CA PHE A 211 -5.24 -22.94 4.45
C PHE A 211 -6.64 -22.35 4.23
N GLY A 212 -7.35 -22.04 5.32
CA GLY A 212 -8.72 -21.55 5.26
C GLY A 212 -9.00 -20.52 6.34
N PHE A 213 -9.77 -19.50 5.97
CA PHE A 213 -10.37 -18.53 6.90
C PHE A 213 -11.74 -19.04 7.37
N ARG A 214 -12.17 -18.63 8.56
CA ARG A 214 -13.52 -18.92 9.08
C ARG A 214 -14.37 -17.66 8.98
N TRP A 215 -15.65 -17.82 8.65
CA TRP A 215 -16.62 -16.74 8.72
C TRP A 215 -17.34 -16.82 10.06
N SER A 216 -17.65 -15.70 10.70
CA SER A 216 -18.58 -15.71 11.83
C SER A 216 -19.97 -16.00 11.30
N ASP A 217 -20.66 -16.96 11.91
CA ASP A 217 -22.07 -17.27 11.65
C ASP A 217 -23.00 -16.08 11.98
#